data_AF-A0A7Y5U7N6-F1
#
_entry.id   AF-A0A7Y5U7N6-F1
#
_cell.length_a   1.000
_cell.length_b   1.000
_cell.length_c   1.000
_cell.angle_alpha   90.00
_cell.angle_beta   90.00
_cell.angle_gamma   90.00
#
_symmetry.space_group_name_H-M   'P 1'
#
loop_
_entity.id
_entity.type
_entity.pdbx_description
1 polymer ?
#
loop_
_entity_poly.entity_id
_entity_poly.type
_entity_poly.pdbx_seq_one_letter_code
_entity_poly.pdbx_strand_id
1 'polypeptide(L)'
;MRRGLATVVVGSACWLAAARAADADETDDAAAREPQPVEEVHAASAPSDVRTPEVSTEYFVEHHEGWKVAYHPAARERVREVVPALAQIRDELARALGVPVLAEVELRIATLPIEVDRLVPARTQSVATHGGYSFPDRKLIVMSLGGVETAGEDLETALRHHLAHLAVSEATNGATVPAWFEEGFAMHFAGTRAWGRFADLELATFTGDPPSLVELEERNAAPHVRVDQPAEPSEPTPEDPARRDDMHDGRDRSDALAADFVRFASEERAMPALFDGLRRGLTFDRALEDAFGSDTSEIDRAWRRDATKRYGVFPLAILALLIASCALFIRYLRKRRQKKRTSPRLVLRRTRIQARRRETKLRVPVHVADQELPRVEHDGRWHTLH
;
A
#
# COMPACT_ATOMS: atom_id res chain seq x y z
N MET A 1 22.36 -47.18 20.29
CA MET A 1 21.71 -46.59 19.10
C MET A 1 21.78 -45.07 19.25
N ARG A 2 22.90 -44.46 18.86
CA ARG A 2 23.19 -43.82 17.55
C ARG A 2 22.39 -42.51 17.29
N ARG A 3 23.12 -41.40 17.48
CA ARG A 3 23.26 -40.17 16.64
C ARG A 3 22.03 -39.33 16.26
N GLY A 4 22.19 -38.01 16.40
CA GLY A 4 21.34 -36.99 15.77
C GLY A 4 21.41 -35.60 16.42
N LEU A 5 22.61 -35.05 16.61
CA LEU A 5 22.81 -33.64 17.00
C LEU A 5 23.65 -32.97 15.88
N ALA A 6 23.25 -31.73 15.52
CA ALA A 6 23.94 -30.75 14.69
C ALA A 6 24.10 -31.09 13.19
N THR A 7 23.43 -30.31 12.32
CA THR A 7 23.99 -29.57 11.16
C THR A 7 22.83 -28.94 10.38
N VAL A 8 22.61 -27.63 10.51
CA VAL A 8 22.24 -26.73 9.40
C VAL A 8 22.78 -25.35 9.79
N VAL A 9 23.98 -25.05 9.33
CA VAL A 9 24.68 -23.76 9.43
C VAL A 9 24.88 -23.31 7.98
N VAL A 10 24.42 -22.09 7.69
CA VAL A 10 24.91 -21.17 6.65
C VAL A 10 24.98 -21.72 5.22
N GLY A 11 23.97 -21.39 4.41
CA GLY A 11 23.93 -21.72 2.98
C GLY A 11 23.30 -20.65 2.08
N SER A 12 23.27 -19.36 2.49
CA SER A 12 22.65 -18.31 1.66
C SER A 12 23.51 -17.06 1.45
N ALA A 13 24.66 -16.92 2.13
CA ALA A 13 25.51 -15.73 1.98
C ALA A 13 26.53 -15.82 0.84
N CYS A 14 26.90 -17.03 0.38
CA CYS A 14 27.96 -17.20 -0.63
C CYS A 14 27.49 -17.17 -2.09
N TRP A 15 26.18 -17.18 -2.36
CA TRP A 15 25.67 -17.05 -3.74
C TRP A 15 25.54 -15.58 -4.20
N LEU A 16 25.35 -14.63 -3.27
CA LEU A 16 25.16 -13.20 -3.58
C LEU A 16 26.46 -12.43 -3.85
N ALA A 17 27.62 -12.95 -3.44
CA ALA A 17 28.90 -12.34 -3.75
C ALA A 17 29.41 -12.67 -5.17
N ALA A 18 28.89 -13.73 -5.79
CA ALA A 18 29.32 -14.16 -7.13
C ALA A 18 28.60 -13.41 -8.27
N ALA A 19 27.37 -12.92 -8.04
CA ALA A 19 26.61 -12.16 -9.05
C ALA A 19 27.08 -10.69 -9.17
N ARG A 20 27.73 -10.15 -8.13
CA ARG A 20 28.16 -8.74 -8.08
C ARG A 20 29.49 -8.45 -8.78
N ALA A 21 30.17 -9.49 -9.29
CA ALA A 21 31.48 -9.38 -9.94
C ALA A 21 31.41 -9.50 -11.48
N ALA A 22 30.22 -9.67 -12.07
CA ALA A 22 30.05 -9.90 -13.50
C ALA A 22 29.56 -8.67 -14.31
N ASP A 23 29.14 -7.59 -13.64
CA ASP A 23 28.56 -6.39 -14.29
C ASP A 23 29.49 -5.16 -14.31
N ALA A 24 30.78 -5.36 -14.02
CA ALA A 24 31.77 -4.29 -14.04
C ALA A 24 32.65 -4.39 -15.29
N ASP A 25 32.05 -4.40 -16.49
CA ASP A 25 32.77 -4.09 -17.73
C ASP A 25 31.80 -3.79 -18.88
N GLU A 26 31.24 -2.58 -18.93
CA GLU A 26 30.85 -1.98 -20.22
C GLU A 26 30.80 -0.45 -20.09
N THR A 27 31.93 0.17 -20.39
CA THR A 27 32.04 1.60 -20.62
C THR A 27 31.78 1.91 -22.09
N ASP A 28 30.90 2.89 -22.29
CA ASP A 28 30.98 3.97 -23.28
C ASP A 28 30.79 3.62 -24.77
N ASP A 29 29.63 4.03 -25.32
CA ASP A 29 29.58 4.68 -26.63
C ASP A 29 28.29 5.52 -26.74
N ALA A 30 28.34 6.71 -26.12
CA ALA A 30 27.35 7.76 -26.29
C ALA A 30 27.54 8.45 -27.66
N ALA A 31 26.80 7.99 -28.67
CA ALA A 31 26.67 8.70 -29.94
C ALA A 31 25.25 9.25 -30.12
N ALA A 32 25.20 10.57 -30.26
CA ALA A 32 24.04 11.42 -30.45
C ALA A 32 22.92 10.83 -31.33
N ARG A 33 21.73 10.70 -30.76
CA ARG A 33 20.47 10.69 -31.51
C ARG A 33 19.59 11.82 -30.98
N GLU A 34 19.25 12.75 -31.88
CA GLU A 34 18.23 13.76 -31.61
C GLU A 34 16.92 13.08 -31.19
N PRO A 35 16.25 13.55 -30.12
CA PRO A 35 15.00 12.98 -29.68
C PRO A 35 13.89 13.31 -30.71
N GLN A 36 13.31 12.27 -31.28
CA GLN A 36 12.07 12.38 -32.04
C GLN A 36 10.89 12.47 -31.06
N PRO A 37 9.81 13.21 -31.40
CA PRO A 37 8.68 13.40 -30.49
C PRO A 37 7.94 12.07 -30.32
N VAL A 38 7.78 11.65 -29.06
CA VAL A 38 7.09 10.41 -28.66
C VAL A 38 5.65 10.77 -28.32
N GLU A 39 4.68 10.25 -29.07
CA GLU A 39 3.24 10.34 -28.73
C GLU A 39 2.93 9.33 -27.61
N GLU A 40 2.63 9.83 -26.40
CA GLU A 40 2.13 9.05 -25.26
C GLU A 40 0.70 8.54 -25.51
N VAL A 41 0.48 7.23 -25.32
CA VAL A 41 -0.86 6.63 -25.38
C VAL A 41 -1.49 6.67 -23.99
N HIS A 42 -2.04 7.83 -23.62
CA HIS A 42 -3.33 7.86 -22.95
C HIS A 42 -4.37 7.27 -23.91
N ALA A 43 -5.54 6.80 -23.45
CA ALA A 43 -6.62 6.44 -24.38
C ALA A 43 -6.76 7.60 -25.37
N ALA A 44 -6.30 7.40 -26.62
CA ALA A 44 -5.94 8.51 -27.50
C ALA A 44 -7.06 9.53 -27.44
N SER A 45 -6.79 10.70 -26.85
CA SER A 45 -7.83 11.72 -26.64
C SER A 45 -8.48 11.91 -27.99
N ALA A 46 -9.67 11.32 -28.16
CA ALA A 46 -10.32 11.32 -29.45
C ALA A 46 -10.43 12.80 -29.81
N PRO A 47 -9.94 13.21 -30.99
CA PRO A 47 -9.72 14.62 -31.29
C PRO A 47 -11.00 15.40 -30.97
N SER A 48 -10.87 16.63 -30.49
CA SER A 48 -11.97 17.37 -29.86
C SER A 48 -13.21 17.55 -30.78
N ASP A 49 -13.06 17.30 -32.09
CA ASP A 49 -14.09 17.27 -33.12
C ASP A 49 -14.97 16.00 -33.13
N VAL A 50 -14.53 14.92 -32.49
CA VAL A 50 -15.30 13.69 -32.34
C VAL A 50 -16.50 13.93 -31.43
N ARG A 51 -17.71 13.51 -31.82
CA ARG A 51 -18.90 13.66 -30.98
C ARG A 51 -18.94 12.59 -29.89
N THR A 52 -19.21 13.02 -28.66
CA THR A 52 -19.63 12.10 -27.59
C THR A 52 -21.03 11.58 -27.92
N PRO A 53 -21.27 10.26 -27.93
CA PRO A 53 -22.61 9.72 -28.15
C PRO A 53 -23.62 10.27 -27.15
N GLU A 54 -24.86 10.48 -27.58
CA GLU A 54 -25.96 10.72 -26.64
C GLU A 54 -26.25 9.45 -25.84
N VAL A 55 -26.60 9.63 -24.56
CA VAL A 55 -26.95 8.50 -23.71
C VAL A 55 -28.30 7.93 -24.17
N SER A 56 -28.36 6.62 -24.39
CA SER A 56 -29.60 5.90 -24.75
C SER A 56 -30.72 6.17 -23.73
N THR A 57 -31.98 6.15 -24.20
CA THR A 57 -33.18 6.29 -23.36
C THR A 57 -33.34 5.18 -22.31
N GLU A 58 -32.57 4.09 -22.43
CA GLU A 58 -32.53 3.00 -21.46
C GLU A 58 -31.82 3.37 -20.16
N TYR A 59 -31.02 4.44 -20.15
CA TYR A 59 -30.29 4.92 -18.97
C TYR A 59 -31.15 5.91 -18.19
N PHE A 60 -31.01 5.86 -16.86
CA PHE A 60 -31.52 6.93 -16.00
C PHE A 60 -30.51 8.06 -15.95
N VAL A 61 -31.01 9.29 -16.00
CA VAL A 61 -30.21 10.51 -15.93
C VAL A 61 -30.67 11.31 -14.72
N GLU A 62 -29.73 11.59 -13.82
CA GLU A 62 -29.93 12.43 -12.65
C GLU A 62 -29.04 13.67 -12.76
N HIS A 63 -29.56 14.80 -12.32
CA HIS A 63 -28.83 16.07 -12.26
C HIS A 63 -28.66 16.47 -10.80
N HIS A 64 -27.40 16.70 -10.43
CA HIS A 64 -26.99 17.22 -9.14
C HIS A 64 -26.13 18.47 -9.36
N GLU A 65 -25.78 19.19 -8.30
CA GLU A 65 -25.01 20.44 -8.41
C GLU A 65 -23.62 20.22 -9.03
N GLY A 66 -23.49 20.53 -10.32
CA GLY A 66 -22.27 20.30 -11.09
C GLY A 66 -22.09 18.85 -11.57
N TRP A 67 -23.11 18.00 -11.49
CA TRP A 67 -23.02 16.60 -11.91
C TRP A 67 -24.20 16.18 -12.78
N LYS A 68 -23.89 15.54 -13.90
CA LYS A 68 -24.86 14.81 -14.71
C LYS A 68 -24.51 13.33 -14.64
N VAL A 69 -25.32 12.55 -13.93
CA VAL A 69 -25.07 11.12 -13.70
C VAL A 69 -26.03 10.31 -14.54
N ALA A 70 -25.50 9.65 -15.56
CA ALA A 70 -26.22 8.71 -16.42
C ALA A 70 -25.84 7.28 -16.06
N TYR A 71 -26.80 6.42 -15.76
CA TYR A 71 -26.51 5.04 -15.35
C TYR A 71 -27.57 4.05 -15.82
N HIS A 72 -27.14 2.82 -16.12
CA HIS A 72 -28.07 1.75 -16.45
C HIS A 72 -28.92 1.38 -15.21
N PRO A 73 -30.23 1.08 -15.32
CA PRO A 73 -31.09 0.83 -14.15
C PRO A 73 -30.59 -0.26 -13.19
N ALA A 74 -29.84 -1.24 -13.68
CA ALA A 74 -29.21 -2.28 -12.85
C ALA A 74 -28.12 -1.73 -11.91
N ALA A 75 -27.51 -0.58 -12.23
CA ALA A 75 -26.50 0.08 -11.41
C ALA A 75 -27.09 0.94 -10.27
N ARG A 76 -28.41 1.08 -10.20
CA ARG A 76 -29.09 2.06 -9.34
C ARG A 76 -28.69 1.99 -7.87
N GLU A 77 -28.56 0.80 -7.30
CA GLU A 77 -28.20 0.66 -5.88
C GLU A 77 -26.79 1.17 -5.61
N ARG A 78 -25.80 0.76 -6.42
CA ARG A 78 -24.41 1.20 -6.30
C ARG A 78 -24.26 2.70 -6.55
N VAL A 79 -24.99 3.26 -7.52
CA VAL A 79 -24.98 4.70 -7.81
C VAL A 79 -25.55 5.50 -6.63
N ARG A 80 -26.65 5.03 -6.02
CA ARG A 80 -27.24 5.68 -4.84
C ARG A 80 -26.32 5.72 -3.63
N GLU A 81 -25.41 4.75 -3.51
CA GLU A 81 -24.40 4.73 -2.44
C GLU A 81 -23.33 5.82 -2.67
N VAL A 82 -22.92 6.04 -3.92
CA VAL A 82 -21.76 6.90 -4.25
C VAL A 82 -22.14 8.35 -4.56
N VAL A 83 -23.33 8.61 -5.11
CA VAL A 83 -23.78 9.99 -5.45
C VAL A 83 -23.67 10.98 -4.28
N PRO A 84 -24.05 10.64 -3.04
CA PRO A 84 -23.88 11.55 -1.90
C PRO A 84 -22.42 11.92 -1.61
N ALA A 85 -21.46 11.07 -1.97
CA ALA A 85 -20.03 11.30 -1.75
C ALA A 85 -19.39 12.24 -2.79
N LEU A 86 -20.04 12.47 -3.94
CA LEU A 86 -19.47 13.26 -5.04
C LEU A 86 -19.05 14.67 -4.64
N ALA A 87 -19.88 15.37 -3.85
CA ALA A 87 -19.58 16.71 -3.37
C ALA A 87 -18.37 16.71 -2.42
N GLN A 88 -18.30 15.73 -1.52
CA GLN A 88 -17.17 15.58 -0.61
C GLN A 88 -15.87 15.26 -1.37
N ILE A 89 -15.92 14.36 -2.36
CA ILE A 89 -14.76 14.00 -3.19
C ILE A 89 -14.24 15.24 -3.94
N ARG A 90 -15.13 16.06 -4.51
CA ARG A 90 -14.76 17.35 -5.14
C ARG A 90 -14.05 18.28 -4.15
N ASP A 91 -14.57 18.42 -2.93
CA ASP A 91 -13.97 19.28 -1.90
C ASP A 91 -12.62 18.75 -1.40
N GLU A 92 -12.43 17.43 -1.38
CA GLU A 92 -11.15 16.79 -1.09
C GLU A 92 -10.12 17.07 -2.19
N LEU A 93 -10.49 16.87 -3.46
CA LEU A 93 -9.63 17.16 -4.62
C LEU A 93 -9.25 18.64 -4.67
N ALA A 94 -10.22 19.55 -4.52
CA ALA A 94 -9.96 20.98 -4.54
C ALA A 94 -8.99 21.42 -3.44
N ARG A 95 -9.09 20.82 -2.24
CA ARG A 95 -8.15 21.07 -1.14
C ARG A 95 -6.77 20.49 -1.41
N ALA A 96 -6.69 19.28 -1.97
CA ALA A 96 -5.41 18.63 -2.29
C ALA A 96 -4.64 19.43 -3.37
N LEU A 97 -5.35 19.89 -4.40
CA LEU A 97 -4.77 20.61 -5.54
C LEU A 97 -4.59 22.12 -5.27
N GLY A 98 -5.26 22.66 -4.24
CA GLY A 98 -5.21 24.09 -3.91
C GLY A 98 -6.03 25.00 -4.82
N VAL A 99 -6.79 24.42 -5.77
CA VAL A 99 -7.62 25.14 -6.73
C VAL A 99 -9.00 24.48 -6.87
N PRO A 100 -10.07 25.25 -7.14
CA PRO A 100 -11.38 24.67 -7.45
C PRO A 100 -11.32 23.83 -8.73
N VAL A 101 -11.91 22.64 -8.68
CA VAL A 101 -11.96 21.66 -9.78
C VAL A 101 -13.34 20.99 -9.82
N LEU A 102 -13.62 20.30 -10.91
CA LEU A 102 -14.83 19.50 -11.14
C LEU A 102 -16.11 20.32 -10.97
N ALA A 103 -16.10 21.53 -11.55
CA ALA A 103 -17.26 22.42 -11.51
C ALA A 103 -18.48 21.79 -12.21
N GLU A 104 -18.22 21.05 -13.30
CA GLU A 104 -19.21 20.31 -14.05
C GLU A 104 -18.62 18.98 -14.50
N VAL A 105 -19.27 17.87 -14.22
CA VAL A 105 -18.81 16.54 -14.65
C VAL A 105 -20.00 15.71 -15.14
N GLU A 106 -19.83 15.04 -16.27
CA GLU A 106 -20.73 13.98 -16.73
C GLU A 106 -20.16 12.62 -16.35
N LEU A 107 -20.94 11.84 -15.60
CA LEU A 107 -20.58 10.48 -15.19
C LEU A 107 -21.52 9.49 -15.86
N ARG A 108 -20.97 8.54 -16.62
CA ARG A 108 -21.72 7.48 -17.30
C ARG A 108 -21.34 6.13 -16.72
N ILE A 109 -22.31 5.38 -16.19
CA ILE A 109 -22.07 4.09 -15.54
C ILE A 109 -22.84 3.00 -16.28
N ALA A 110 -22.09 2.15 -16.99
CA ALA A 110 -22.56 0.92 -17.60
C ALA A 110 -22.67 -0.21 -16.58
N THR A 111 -23.47 -1.24 -16.92
CA THR A 111 -23.50 -2.47 -16.12
C THR A 111 -22.39 -3.41 -16.54
N LEU A 112 -22.15 -3.51 -17.85
CA LEU A 112 -21.20 -4.45 -18.43
C LEU A 112 -20.08 -3.73 -19.18
N PRO A 113 -18.86 -4.29 -19.19
CA PRO A 113 -17.72 -3.63 -19.83
C PRO A 113 -17.94 -3.40 -21.33
N ILE A 114 -18.66 -4.31 -21.99
CA ILE A 114 -19.00 -4.22 -23.41
C ILE A 114 -19.94 -3.04 -23.75
N GLU A 115 -20.65 -2.49 -22.77
CA GLU A 115 -21.52 -1.32 -22.98
C GLU A 115 -20.73 -0.02 -23.03
N VAL A 116 -19.50 -0.01 -22.50
CA VAL A 116 -18.63 1.18 -22.43
C VAL A 116 -18.34 1.76 -23.81
N ASP A 117 -18.14 0.91 -24.83
CA ASP A 117 -17.91 1.32 -26.22
C ASP A 117 -19.01 2.21 -26.80
N ARG A 118 -20.24 2.08 -26.29
CA ARG A 118 -21.40 2.88 -26.72
C ARG A 118 -21.49 4.23 -26.00
N LEU A 119 -20.78 4.37 -24.89
CA LEU A 119 -20.83 5.52 -24.01
C LEU A 119 -19.62 6.45 -24.16
N VAL A 120 -18.49 5.93 -24.66
CA VAL A 120 -17.26 6.68 -24.93
C VAL A 120 -17.33 7.42 -26.28
N PRO A 121 -16.56 8.53 -26.46
CA PRO A 121 -16.39 9.18 -27.76
C PRO A 121 -15.98 8.19 -28.87
N ALA A 122 -16.52 8.37 -30.07
CA ALA A 122 -16.26 7.46 -31.20
C ALA A 122 -14.75 7.34 -31.51
N ARG A 123 -14.30 6.15 -31.93
CA ARG A 123 -12.88 5.80 -32.17
C ARG A 123 -12.02 5.58 -30.91
N THR A 124 -12.60 5.66 -29.72
CA THR A 124 -11.96 5.10 -28.52
C THR A 124 -12.01 3.57 -28.63
N GLN A 125 -10.86 2.90 -28.76
CA GLN A 125 -10.81 1.45 -28.64
C GLN A 125 -10.80 1.11 -27.14
N SER A 126 -11.95 0.71 -26.60
CA SER A 126 -12.04 0.30 -25.19
C SER A 126 -11.37 -1.06 -25.01
N VAL A 127 -10.17 -1.09 -24.43
CA VAL A 127 -9.66 -2.31 -23.81
C VAL A 127 -10.23 -2.35 -22.40
N ALA A 128 -11.32 -3.11 -22.24
CA ALA A 128 -12.20 -3.13 -21.07
C ALA A 128 -11.58 -3.65 -19.75
N THR A 129 -10.27 -3.55 -19.59
CA THR A 129 -9.52 -3.99 -18.40
C THR A 129 -9.56 -2.94 -17.28
N HIS A 130 -9.49 -1.64 -17.58
CA HIS A 130 -9.13 -0.56 -16.64
C HIS A 130 -10.26 0.06 -15.78
N GLY A 131 -11.39 -0.63 -15.57
CA GLY A 131 -12.49 -0.16 -14.72
C GLY A 131 -13.27 1.10 -15.17
N GLY A 132 -12.73 1.92 -16.07
CA GLY A 132 -13.35 3.09 -16.66
C GLY A 132 -12.39 3.95 -17.49
N TYR A 133 -12.90 5.08 -17.99
CA TYR A 133 -12.20 6.05 -18.83
C TYR A 133 -12.52 7.47 -18.38
N SER A 134 -11.50 8.33 -18.37
CA SER A 134 -11.63 9.77 -18.15
C SER A 134 -11.35 10.53 -19.44
N PHE A 135 -12.20 11.50 -19.78
CA PHE A 135 -12.06 12.38 -20.93
C PHE A 135 -12.05 13.85 -20.46
N PRO A 136 -10.87 14.40 -20.13
CA PRO A 136 -10.77 15.73 -19.53
C PRO A 136 -11.39 16.87 -20.32
N ASP A 137 -11.10 16.94 -21.63
CA ASP A 137 -11.63 17.97 -22.53
C ASP A 137 -13.17 18.01 -22.60
N ARG A 138 -13.82 16.92 -22.17
CA ARG A 138 -15.27 16.72 -22.21
C ARG A 138 -15.90 16.70 -20.82
N LYS A 139 -15.08 16.80 -19.77
CA LYS A 139 -15.48 16.62 -18.37
C LYS A 139 -16.30 15.35 -18.17
N LEU A 140 -15.92 14.28 -18.86
CA LEU A 140 -16.68 13.04 -18.94
C LEU A 140 -15.90 11.89 -18.31
N ILE A 141 -16.58 11.10 -17.48
CA ILE A 141 -16.09 9.82 -17.00
C ILE A 141 -17.07 8.73 -17.43
N VAL A 142 -16.54 7.63 -17.94
CA VAL A 142 -17.32 6.46 -18.35
C VAL A 142 -16.79 5.23 -17.61
N MET A 143 -17.62 4.56 -16.84
CA MET A 143 -17.24 3.40 -16.03
C MET A 143 -18.17 2.22 -16.26
N SER A 144 -17.74 1.03 -15.87
CA SER A 144 -18.57 -0.18 -15.87
C SER A 144 -18.56 -0.84 -14.50
N LEU A 145 -19.71 -1.38 -14.06
CA LEU A 145 -19.78 -2.18 -12.83
C LEU A 145 -19.14 -3.56 -12.99
N GLY A 146 -19.24 -4.17 -14.18
CA GLY A 146 -18.56 -5.42 -14.51
C GLY A 146 -17.23 -5.15 -15.21
N GLY A 147 -16.14 -5.74 -14.71
CA GLY A 147 -14.78 -5.58 -15.21
C GLY A 147 -13.84 -6.48 -14.40
N VAL A 148 -12.73 -6.94 -14.98
CA VAL A 148 -11.80 -7.85 -14.29
C VAL A 148 -11.11 -7.15 -13.11
N GLU A 149 -10.84 -5.84 -13.22
CA GLU A 149 -10.32 -5.01 -12.13
C GLU A 149 -11.41 -4.52 -11.17
N THR A 150 -12.63 -4.25 -11.64
CA THR A 150 -13.76 -3.91 -10.76
C THR A 150 -14.35 -5.13 -10.03
N ALA A 151 -13.96 -6.35 -10.42
CA ALA A 151 -14.27 -7.59 -9.71
C ALA A 151 -13.45 -7.71 -8.42
N GLY A 152 -13.59 -6.74 -7.51
CA GLY A 152 -12.89 -6.69 -6.22
C GLY A 152 -12.71 -5.28 -5.67
N GLU A 153 -12.75 -4.27 -6.54
CA GLU A 153 -12.68 -2.85 -6.17
C GLU A 153 -14.07 -2.25 -5.91
N ASP A 154 -14.13 -1.35 -4.94
CA ASP A 154 -15.36 -0.62 -4.65
C ASP A 154 -15.57 0.48 -5.70
N LEU A 155 -16.82 0.70 -6.13
CA LEU A 155 -17.16 1.68 -7.16
C LEU A 155 -16.66 3.08 -6.79
N GLU A 156 -16.71 3.41 -5.50
CA GLU A 156 -16.21 4.68 -4.97
C GLU A 156 -14.69 4.85 -5.18
N THR A 157 -13.91 3.77 -5.02
CA THR A 157 -12.45 3.80 -5.23
C THR A 157 -12.10 4.04 -6.69
N ALA A 158 -12.70 3.28 -7.61
CA ALA A 158 -12.49 3.48 -9.05
C ALA A 158 -12.96 4.88 -9.48
N LEU A 159 -14.08 5.37 -8.93
CA LEU A 159 -14.56 6.71 -9.22
C LEU A 159 -13.60 7.79 -8.72
N ARG A 160 -13.07 7.66 -7.49
CA ARG A 160 -12.05 8.60 -6.98
C ARG A 160 -10.82 8.64 -7.88
N HIS A 161 -10.37 7.50 -8.38
CA HIS A 161 -9.25 7.40 -9.32
C HIS A 161 -9.52 8.20 -10.60
N HIS A 162 -10.67 7.96 -11.26
CA HIS A 162 -11.00 8.66 -12.50
C HIS A 162 -11.28 10.16 -12.30
N LEU A 163 -11.86 10.54 -11.17
CA LEU A 163 -12.06 11.95 -10.80
C LEU A 163 -10.74 12.67 -10.52
N ALA A 164 -9.75 11.97 -9.97
CA ALA A 164 -8.43 12.53 -9.74
C ALA A 164 -7.74 12.88 -11.07
N HIS A 165 -7.78 12.00 -12.08
CA HIS A 165 -7.30 12.30 -13.43
C HIS A 165 -7.96 13.55 -14.03
N LEU A 166 -9.29 13.63 -13.95
CA LEU A 166 -10.04 14.78 -14.45
C LEU A 166 -9.67 16.07 -13.69
N ALA A 167 -9.54 15.99 -12.37
CA ALA A 167 -9.21 17.13 -11.53
C ALA A 167 -7.77 17.63 -11.75
N VAL A 168 -6.80 16.73 -11.93
CA VAL A 168 -5.41 17.09 -12.29
C VAL A 168 -5.41 17.84 -13.61
N SER A 169 -6.07 17.31 -14.65
CA SER A 169 -6.14 17.97 -15.95
C SER A 169 -6.78 19.35 -15.90
N GLU A 170 -7.87 19.53 -15.13
CA GLU A 170 -8.46 20.86 -14.92
C GLU A 170 -7.55 21.80 -14.12
N ALA A 171 -6.87 21.28 -13.10
CA ALA A 171 -5.99 22.06 -12.24
C ALA A 171 -4.77 22.57 -13.02
N THR A 172 -4.18 21.76 -13.91
CA THR A 172 -2.99 22.12 -14.69
C THR A 172 -3.28 23.10 -15.82
N ASN A 173 -4.54 23.23 -16.24
CA ASN A 173 -4.96 24.12 -17.33
C ASN A 173 -4.13 23.91 -18.63
N GLY A 174 -3.84 22.65 -18.95
CA GLY A 174 -3.08 22.27 -20.14
C GLY A 174 -1.55 22.27 -19.99
N ALA A 175 -1.02 22.51 -18.79
CA ALA A 175 0.40 22.27 -18.52
C ALA A 175 0.71 20.77 -18.58
N THR A 176 1.84 20.41 -19.18
CA THR A 176 2.31 19.02 -19.26
C THR A 176 2.76 18.54 -17.88
N VAL A 177 2.23 17.40 -17.46
CA VAL A 177 2.59 16.71 -16.21
C VAL A 177 3.09 15.31 -16.58
N PRO A 178 4.14 14.80 -15.91
CA PRO A 178 4.61 13.44 -16.17
C PRO A 178 3.54 12.39 -15.88
N ALA A 179 3.37 11.42 -16.76
CA ALA A 179 2.36 10.36 -16.62
C ALA A 179 2.47 9.60 -15.29
N TRP A 180 3.69 9.33 -14.82
CA TRP A 180 3.91 8.68 -13.52
C TRP A 180 3.31 9.49 -12.38
N PHE A 181 3.36 10.82 -12.43
CA PHE A 181 2.84 11.68 -11.37
C PHE A 181 1.32 11.73 -11.42
N GLU A 182 0.71 11.83 -12.60
CA GLU A 182 -0.75 11.79 -12.76
C GLU A 182 -1.33 10.47 -12.22
N GLU A 183 -0.73 9.35 -12.62
CA GLU A 183 -1.13 8.02 -12.16
C GLU A 183 -0.90 7.84 -10.66
N GLY A 184 0.27 8.25 -10.17
CA GLY A 184 0.58 8.28 -8.73
C GLY A 184 -0.43 9.11 -7.94
N PHE A 185 -0.86 10.26 -8.48
CA PHE A 185 -1.85 11.12 -7.84
C PHE A 185 -3.21 10.44 -7.78
N ALA A 186 -3.67 9.86 -8.90
CA ALA A 186 -4.93 9.14 -8.96
C ALA A 186 -4.93 7.93 -8.00
N MET A 187 -3.84 7.18 -7.95
CA MET A 187 -3.66 6.03 -7.07
C MET A 187 -3.55 6.40 -5.58
N HIS A 188 -2.89 7.51 -5.27
CA HIS A 188 -2.82 8.04 -3.92
C HIS A 188 -4.21 8.50 -3.44
N PHE A 189 -4.88 9.32 -4.25
CA PHE A 189 -6.16 9.92 -3.91
C PHE A 189 -7.30 8.90 -3.81
N ALA A 190 -7.33 7.90 -4.70
CA ALA A 190 -8.31 6.82 -4.67
C ALA A 190 -8.29 6.00 -3.38
N GLY A 191 -7.17 6.03 -2.64
CA GLY A 191 -7.03 5.31 -1.39
C GLY A 191 -7.01 3.79 -1.57
N THR A 192 -6.66 3.29 -2.76
CA THR A 192 -6.60 1.86 -3.09
C THR A 192 -5.84 1.07 -2.01
N ARG A 193 -6.23 -0.17 -1.73
CA ARG A 193 -5.80 -0.89 -0.51
C ARG A 193 -4.28 -0.86 -0.34
N ALA A 194 -3.85 -0.21 0.74
CA ALA A 194 -2.45 -0.07 1.10
C ALA A 194 -1.70 -1.41 1.22
N TRP A 195 -2.38 -2.55 1.46
CA TRP A 195 -1.72 -3.83 1.73
C TRP A 195 -1.01 -4.52 0.56
N GLY A 196 -1.51 -4.42 -0.68
CA GLY A 196 -0.77 -4.92 -1.85
C GLY A 196 0.47 -4.06 -2.10
N ARG A 197 0.24 -2.74 -2.14
CA ARG A 197 1.28 -1.71 -2.27
C ARG A 197 2.34 -1.77 -1.18
N PHE A 198 1.97 -2.09 0.07
CA PHE A 198 2.92 -2.26 1.16
C PHE A 198 3.90 -3.39 0.84
N ALA A 199 3.45 -4.52 0.28
CA ALA A 199 4.35 -5.61 -0.10
C ALA A 199 5.28 -5.21 -1.25
N ASP A 200 4.76 -4.49 -2.24
CA ASP A 200 5.52 -3.98 -3.39
C ASP A 200 6.57 -2.95 -2.98
N LEU A 201 6.19 -2.01 -2.10
CA LEU A 201 7.06 -0.98 -1.53
C LEU A 201 8.07 -1.58 -0.54
N GLU A 202 7.67 -2.54 0.30
CA GLU A 202 8.58 -3.29 1.16
C GLU A 202 9.59 -4.07 0.33
N LEU A 203 9.16 -4.78 -0.72
CA LEU A 203 10.05 -5.54 -1.59
C LEU A 203 11.00 -4.61 -2.34
N ALA A 204 10.51 -3.50 -2.91
CA ALA A 204 11.33 -2.53 -3.64
C ALA A 204 12.39 -1.89 -2.72
N THR A 205 12.00 -1.47 -1.50
CA THR A 205 12.93 -0.86 -0.54
C THR A 205 13.84 -1.85 0.18
N PHE A 206 13.47 -3.14 0.22
CA PHE A 206 14.28 -4.21 0.81
C PHE A 206 15.30 -4.79 -0.19
N THR A 207 14.94 -4.87 -1.48
CA THR A 207 15.81 -5.43 -2.53
C THR A 207 16.76 -4.41 -3.16
N GLY A 208 16.49 -3.10 -3.01
CA GLY A 208 17.35 -2.02 -3.51
C GLY A 208 16.98 -0.65 -2.96
N ASP A 209 17.65 0.39 -3.46
CA ASP A 209 17.16 1.76 -3.28
C ASP A 209 15.91 1.96 -4.16
N PRO A 210 14.86 2.66 -3.69
CA PRO A 210 13.74 3.03 -4.56
C PRO A 210 14.25 3.78 -5.81
N PRO A 211 13.60 3.61 -6.97
CA PRO A 211 14.00 4.27 -8.21
C PRO A 211 13.98 5.79 -8.03
N SER A 212 14.83 6.49 -8.78
CA SER A 212 14.77 7.94 -8.85
C SER A 212 13.53 8.45 -9.60
N LEU A 213 13.19 9.72 -9.44
CA LEU A 213 12.12 10.36 -10.24
C LEU A 213 12.35 10.24 -11.75
N VAL A 214 13.61 10.33 -12.19
CA VAL A 214 13.98 10.14 -13.59
C VAL A 214 13.71 8.71 -14.05
N GLU A 215 14.02 7.72 -13.22
CA GLU A 215 13.70 6.32 -13.54
C GLU A 215 12.18 6.06 -13.59
N LEU A 216 11.38 6.72 -12.75
CA LEU A 216 9.92 6.63 -12.83
C LEU A 216 9.41 7.22 -14.14
N GLU A 217 9.97 8.35 -14.57
CA GLU A 217 9.65 8.96 -15.86
C GLU A 217 10.04 8.05 -17.02
N GLU A 218 11.28 7.54 -17.05
CA GLU A 218 11.74 6.63 -18.12
C GLU A 218 10.91 5.35 -18.21
N ARG A 219 10.52 4.76 -17.07
CA ARG A 219 9.69 3.56 -17.03
C ARG A 219 8.26 3.78 -17.51
N ASN A 220 7.72 4.98 -17.26
CA ASN A 220 6.37 5.33 -17.68
C ASN A 220 6.33 5.91 -19.10
N ALA A 221 7.43 6.46 -19.60
CA ALA A 221 7.57 6.99 -20.97
C ALA A 221 7.72 5.89 -22.03
N ALA A 222 8.08 4.66 -21.65
CA ALA A 222 8.25 3.56 -22.60
C ALA A 222 6.91 3.21 -23.28
N PRO A 223 6.81 3.33 -24.62
CA PRO A 223 5.55 3.09 -25.32
C PRO A 223 5.14 1.64 -25.19
N HIS A 224 3.86 1.44 -24.86
CA HIS A 224 3.21 0.16 -25.10
C HIS A 224 3.33 -0.22 -26.57
N VAL A 225 3.52 -1.51 -26.81
CA VAL A 225 3.45 -2.17 -28.12
C VAL A 225 2.39 -1.48 -28.99
N ARG A 226 2.82 -0.84 -30.09
CA ARG A 226 1.93 -0.31 -31.13
C ARG A 226 0.99 -1.43 -31.59
N VAL A 227 -0.30 -1.29 -31.34
CA VAL A 227 -1.34 -2.17 -31.92
C VAL A 227 -1.51 -1.93 -33.43
N ASP A 228 -0.88 -0.90 -33.99
CA ASP A 228 -1.00 -0.53 -35.41
C ASP A 228 -0.06 -1.28 -36.37
N GLN A 229 0.72 -2.25 -35.91
CA GLN A 229 1.36 -3.18 -36.83
C GLN A 229 0.34 -4.29 -37.15
N PRO A 230 -0.22 -4.38 -38.38
CA PRO A 230 -1.00 -5.55 -38.74
C PRO A 230 -0.07 -6.75 -38.52
N ALA A 231 -0.50 -7.65 -37.63
CA ALA A 231 0.22 -8.87 -37.37
C ALA A 231 0.38 -9.60 -38.70
N GLU A 232 1.57 -9.51 -39.30
CA GLU A 232 2.07 -10.53 -40.21
C GLU A 232 1.80 -11.86 -39.50
N PRO A 233 1.10 -12.82 -40.13
CA PRO A 233 0.71 -14.08 -39.50
C PRO A 233 1.96 -14.91 -39.24
N SER A 234 2.66 -14.54 -38.18
CA SER A 234 3.78 -15.26 -37.61
C SER A 234 3.15 -16.34 -36.74
N GLU A 235 3.52 -17.59 -37.00
CA GLU A 235 3.01 -18.75 -36.27
C GLU A 235 3.04 -18.50 -34.75
N PRO A 236 2.00 -18.92 -33.99
CA PRO A 236 1.95 -18.70 -32.55
C PRO A 236 3.12 -19.44 -31.92
N THR A 237 4.16 -18.69 -31.56
CA THR A 237 5.21 -19.20 -30.69
C THR A 237 4.57 -19.39 -29.31
N PRO A 238 4.85 -20.48 -28.57
CA PRO A 238 4.30 -20.65 -27.23
C PRO A 238 4.86 -19.53 -26.35
N GLU A 239 4.06 -18.49 -26.11
CA GLU A 239 4.44 -17.41 -25.19
C GLU A 239 4.54 -17.99 -23.78
N ASP A 240 5.72 -17.85 -23.18
CA ASP A 240 6.03 -18.30 -21.83
C ASP A 240 5.17 -17.52 -20.82
N PRO A 241 4.26 -18.17 -20.07
CA PRO A 241 3.41 -17.49 -19.09
C PRO A 241 4.22 -16.74 -18.02
N ALA A 242 5.46 -17.15 -17.72
CA ALA A 242 6.32 -16.45 -16.78
C ALA A 242 6.69 -15.02 -17.25
N ARG A 243 6.77 -14.78 -18.56
CA ARG A 243 7.17 -13.48 -19.11
C ARG A 243 6.06 -12.43 -19.06
N ARG A 244 4.78 -12.86 -18.96
CA ARG A 244 3.63 -11.95 -18.80
C ARG A 244 3.48 -11.50 -17.35
N ASP A 245 3.73 -12.38 -16.39
CA ASP A 245 3.62 -12.06 -14.95
C ASP A 245 4.72 -11.09 -14.49
N ASP A 246 5.95 -11.22 -15.01
CA ASP A 246 7.08 -10.33 -14.64
C ASP A 246 6.88 -8.86 -15.06
N MET A 247 6.14 -8.61 -16.16
CA MET A 247 5.96 -7.26 -16.69
C MET A 247 4.82 -6.50 -16.00
N HIS A 248 3.76 -7.19 -15.58
CA HIS A 248 2.66 -6.57 -14.82
C HIS A 248 3.15 -6.15 -13.43
N ASP A 249 3.94 -6.99 -12.77
CA ASP A 249 4.55 -6.73 -11.47
C ASP A 249 5.50 -5.50 -11.48
N GLY A 250 6.20 -5.24 -12.59
CA GLY A 250 7.08 -4.07 -12.72
C GLY A 250 6.35 -2.72 -12.78
N ARG A 251 5.15 -2.68 -13.40
CA ARG A 251 4.30 -1.48 -13.49
C ARG A 251 3.63 -1.19 -12.16
N ASP A 252 3.00 -2.20 -11.56
CA ASP A 252 2.29 -2.05 -10.29
C ASP A 252 3.21 -1.49 -9.20
N ARG A 253 4.48 -1.93 -9.20
CA ARG A 253 5.53 -1.38 -8.35
C ARG A 253 5.85 0.09 -8.64
N SER A 254 5.94 0.48 -9.90
CA SER A 254 6.24 1.86 -10.31
C SER A 254 5.11 2.82 -9.94
N ASP A 255 3.85 2.39 -10.13
CA ASP A 255 2.66 3.17 -9.78
C ASP A 255 2.51 3.31 -8.25
N ALA A 256 2.85 2.25 -7.50
CA ALA A 256 2.88 2.30 -6.04
C ALA A 256 3.93 3.30 -5.52
N LEU A 257 5.10 3.37 -6.15
CA LEU A 257 6.17 4.33 -5.80
C LEU A 257 5.80 5.76 -6.17
N ALA A 258 5.18 5.96 -7.33
CA ALA A 258 4.64 7.25 -7.73
C ALA A 258 3.58 7.77 -6.73
N ALA A 259 2.66 6.89 -6.30
CA ALA A 259 1.67 7.23 -5.27
C ALA A 259 2.32 7.55 -3.91
N ASP A 260 3.44 6.91 -3.58
CA ASP A 260 4.23 7.22 -2.38
C ASP A 260 4.92 8.59 -2.48
N PHE A 261 5.41 8.96 -3.65
CA PHE A 261 5.93 10.31 -3.88
C PHE A 261 4.83 11.38 -3.70
N VAL A 262 3.63 11.15 -4.25
CA VAL A 262 2.50 12.07 -4.06
C VAL A 262 2.12 12.20 -2.59
N ARG A 263 2.14 11.10 -1.84
CA ARG A 263 1.97 11.12 -0.38
C ARG A 263 3.02 11.99 0.28
N PHE A 264 4.30 11.81 -0.06
CA PHE A 264 5.40 12.62 0.46
C PHE A 264 5.20 14.12 0.16
N ALA A 265 4.88 14.47 -1.09
CA ALA A 265 4.60 15.85 -1.48
C ALA A 265 3.37 16.45 -0.77
N SER A 266 2.36 15.63 -0.47
CA SER A 266 1.18 16.05 0.30
C SER A 266 1.51 16.28 1.78
N GLU A 267 2.33 15.43 2.39
CA GLU A 267 2.82 15.59 3.77
C GLU A 267 3.67 16.86 3.94
N GLU A 268 4.50 17.18 2.94
CA GLU A 268 5.30 18.42 2.87
C GLU A 268 4.49 19.65 2.45
N ARG A 269 3.18 19.51 2.18
CA ARG A 269 2.28 20.58 1.72
C ARG A 269 2.74 21.28 0.42
N ALA A 270 3.51 20.57 -0.41
CA ALA A 270 4.01 21.08 -1.68
C ALA A 270 2.91 21.11 -2.77
N MET A 271 1.88 20.26 -2.64
CA MET A 271 0.89 20.03 -3.70
C MET A 271 0.18 21.31 -4.20
N PRO A 272 -0.38 22.19 -3.32
CA PRO A 272 -1.01 23.43 -3.80
C PRO A 272 -0.05 24.36 -4.54
N ALA A 273 1.20 24.45 -4.09
CA ALA A 273 2.21 25.31 -4.71
C ALA A 273 2.68 24.77 -6.06
N LEU A 274 2.80 23.44 -6.19
CA LEU A 274 3.10 22.76 -7.44
C LEU A 274 2.03 23.08 -8.51
N PHE A 275 0.75 22.90 -8.18
CA PHE A 275 -0.32 23.20 -9.13
C PHE A 275 -0.47 24.69 -9.43
N ASP A 276 -0.24 25.59 -8.46
CA ASP A 276 -0.16 27.03 -8.74
C ASP A 276 0.98 27.35 -9.73
N GLY A 277 2.16 26.75 -9.54
CA GLY A 277 3.29 26.87 -10.46
C GLY A 277 2.96 26.43 -11.88
N LEU A 278 2.36 25.24 -12.04
CA LEU A 278 1.92 24.71 -13.32
C LEU A 278 0.91 25.64 -14.02
N ARG A 279 -0.06 26.17 -13.28
CA ARG A 279 -1.05 27.13 -13.82
C ARG A 279 -0.45 28.44 -14.29
N ARG A 280 0.67 28.86 -13.69
CA ARG A 280 1.45 30.04 -14.13
C ARG A 280 2.30 29.75 -15.37
N GLY A 281 2.29 28.51 -15.88
CA GLY A 281 3.03 28.10 -17.07
C GLY A 281 4.46 27.66 -16.77
N LEU A 282 4.80 27.34 -15.51
CA LEU A 282 6.07 26.69 -15.20
C LEU A 282 6.06 25.26 -15.72
N THR A 283 7.24 24.74 -16.08
CA THR A 283 7.41 23.30 -16.32
C THR A 283 7.23 22.54 -15.01
N PHE A 284 6.90 21.25 -15.10
CA PHE A 284 6.71 20.40 -13.92
C PHE A 284 7.90 20.45 -12.95
N ASP A 285 9.13 20.27 -13.44
CA ASP A 285 10.32 20.34 -12.60
C ASP A 285 10.47 21.68 -11.88
N ARG A 286 10.23 22.79 -12.59
CA ARG A 286 10.36 24.13 -12.00
C ARG A 286 9.28 24.40 -10.97
N ALA A 287 8.05 23.98 -11.24
CA ALA A 287 6.96 24.09 -10.29
C ALA A 287 7.21 23.20 -9.05
N LEU A 288 7.83 22.03 -9.23
CA LEU A 288 8.21 21.13 -8.14
C LEU A 288 9.33 21.72 -7.28
N GLU A 289 10.39 22.23 -7.91
CA GLU A 289 11.48 22.93 -7.22
C GLU A 289 10.97 24.13 -6.42
N ASP A 290 10.10 24.95 -7.03
CA ASP A 290 9.49 26.11 -6.36
C ASP A 290 8.61 25.68 -5.16
N ALA A 291 7.87 24.57 -5.29
CA ALA A 291 6.97 24.09 -4.26
C ALA A 291 7.71 23.53 -3.03
N PHE A 292 8.84 22.86 -3.24
CA PHE A 292 9.68 22.32 -2.17
C PHE A 292 10.76 23.29 -1.67
N GLY A 293 11.10 24.30 -2.47
CA GLY A 293 12.20 25.23 -2.17
C GLY A 293 13.59 24.59 -2.26
N SER A 294 13.73 23.48 -2.99
CA SER A 294 14.99 22.76 -3.21
C SER A 294 15.06 22.19 -4.62
N ASP A 295 16.25 21.80 -5.08
CA ASP A 295 16.40 21.22 -6.41
C ASP A 295 15.79 19.81 -6.51
N THR A 296 15.45 19.37 -7.73
CA THR A 296 14.83 18.05 -7.96
C THR A 296 15.68 16.89 -7.43
N SER A 297 17.01 17.00 -7.43
CA SER A 297 17.89 15.95 -6.91
C SER A 297 17.85 15.86 -5.37
N GLU A 298 17.67 16.98 -4.69
CA GLU A 298 17.49 17.06 -3.25
C GLU A 298 16.13 16.50 -2.84
N ILE A 299 15.08 16.83 -3.61
CA ILE A 299 13.72 16.31 -3.44
C ILE A 299 13.73 14.78 -3.61
N ASP A 300 14.30 14.27 -4.70
CA ASP A 300 14.43 12.84 -4.98
C ASP A 300 15.12 12.11 -3.81
N ARG A 301 16.30 12.60 -3.38
CA ARG A 301 17.03 12.03 -2.25
C ARG A 301 16.26 12.11 -0.93
N ALA A 302 15.49 13.17 -0.71
CA ALA A 302 14.68 13.33 0.49
C ALA A 302 13.54 12.31 0.53
N TRP A 303 12.77 12.21 -0.56
CA TRP A 303 11.69 11.24 -0.71
C TRP A 303 12.20 9.81 -0.57
N ARG A 304 13.24 9.43 -1.30
CA ARG A 304 13.81 8.06 -1.24
C ARG A 304 14.25 7.69 0.18
N ARG A 305 14.83 8.63 0.93
CA ARG A 305 15.15 8.42 2.36
C ARG A 305 13.90 8.25 3.23
N ASP A 306 12.81 8.97 2.96
CA ASP A 306 11.53 8.79 3.66
C ASP A 306 10.96 7.40 3.37
N ALA A 307 10.88 7.01 2.09
CA ALA A 307 10.40 5.71 1.65
C ALA A 307 11.19 4.56 2.30
N THR A 308 12.53 4.60 2.25
CA THR A 308 13.38 3.57 2.90
C THR A 308 13.15 3.50 4.41
N LYS A 309 12.97 4.64 5.11
CA LYS A 309 12.68 4.63 6.55
C LYS A 309 11.31 4.04 6.84
N ARG A 310 10.31 4.38 6.01
CA ARG A 310 8.92 3.97 6.19
C ARG A 310 8.73 2.49 5.95
N TYR A 311 9.36 1.93 4.92
CA TYR A 311 9.14 0.54 4.50
C TYR A 311 10.27 -0.41 4.92
N GLY A 312 11.49 0.09 5.17
CA GLY A 312 12.64 -0.75 5.53
C GLY A 312 12.67 -1.26 6.99
N VAL A 313 11.90 -0.66 7.92
CA VAL A 313 11.96 -1.00 9.36
C VAL A 313 10.95 -2.11 9.76
N PHE A 314 9.84 -2.24 9.04
CA PHE A 314 8.77 -3.19 9.36
C PHE A 314 9.18 -4.67 9.31
N PRO A 315 9.98 -5.14 8.33
CA PRO A 315 10.43 -6.53 8.28
C PRO A 315 11.23 -6.94 9.52
N LEU A 316 12.05 -6.03 10.06
CA LEU A 316 12.87 -6.28 11.26
C LEU A 316 12.01 -6.38 12.52
N ALA A 317 10.97 -5.55 12.65
CA ALA A 317 10.04 -5.60 13.77
C ALA A 317 9.21 -6.90 13.77
N ILE A 318 8.73 -7.34 12.60
CA ILE A 318 8.01 -8.60 12.43
C ILE A 318 8.93 -9.78 12.77
N LEU A 319 10.18 -9.78 12.28
CA LEU A 319 11.16 -10.82 12.61
C LEU A 319 11.43 -10.88 14.12
N ALA A 320 11.58 -9.74 14.80
CA ALA A 320 11.76 -9.68 16.24
C ALA A 320 10.54 -10.27 17.00
N LEU A 321 9.32 -9.98 16.55
CA LEU A 321 8.09 -10.55 17.10
C LEU A 321 7.99 -12.06 16.89
N LEU A 322 8.38 -12.56 15.71
CA LEU A 322 8.43 -14.00 15.41
C LEU A 322 9.44 -14.71 16.30
N ILE A 323 10.63 -14.13 16.50
CA ILE A 323 11.66 -14.65 17.41
C ILE A 323 11.13 -14.69 18.85
N ALA A 324 10.49 -13.61 19.32
CA ALA A 324 9.90 -13.54 20.65
C ALA A 324 8.77 -14.58 20.84
N SER A 325 7.88 -14.71 19.86
CA SER A 325 6.80 -15.69 19.84
C SER A 325 7.33 -17.12 19.86
N CYS A 326 8.36 -17.42 19.05
CA CYS A 326 9.03 -18.72 19.05
C CYS A 326 9.69 -19.01 20.40
N ALA A 327 10.36 -18.03 21.02
CA ALA A 327 10.94 -18.17 22.35
C ALA A 327 9.88 -18.47 23.42
N LEU A 328 8.73 -17.78 23.38
CA LEU A 328 7.58 -18.03 24.25
C LEU A 328 6.98 -19.43 24.02
N PHE A 329 6.86 -19.86 22.76
CA PHE A 329 6.38 -21.18 22.39
C PHE A 329 7.32 -22.29 22.89
N ILE A 330 8.64 -22.14 22.69
CA ILE A 330 9.66 -23.05 23.22
C ILE A 330 9.57 -23.11 24.75
N ARG A 331 9.43 -21.96 25.42
CA ARG A 331 9.24 -21.89 26.89
C ARG A 331 7.97 -22.61 27.33
N TYR A 332 6.86 -22.43 26.63
CA TYR A 332 5.60 -23.14 26.86
C TYR A 332 5.76 -24.66 26.72
N LEU A 333 6.41 -25.12 25.64
CA LEU A 333 6.70 -26.54 25.42
C LEU A 333 7.59 -27.13 26.52
N ARG A 334 8.63 -26.40 26.96
CA ARG A 334 9.49 -26.81 28.10
C ARG A 334 8.70 -26.95 29.39
N LYS A 335 7.82 -25.99 29.72
CA LYS A 335 6.95 -26.03 30.91
C LYS A 335 5.96 -27.21 30.86
N ARG A 336 5.39 -27.50 29.68
CA ARG A 336 4.48 -28.64 29.47
C ARG A 336 5.20 -29.98 29.62
N ARG A 337 6.43 -30.12 29.13
CA ARG A 337 7.27 -31.32 29.31
C ARG A 337 7.68 -31.53 30.78
N GLN A 338 7.97 -30.45 31.53
CA GLN A 338 8.28 -30.54 32.96
C GLN A 338 7.08 -31.02 33.79
N LYS A 339 5.87 -30.55 33.52
CA LYS A 339 4.65 -31.02 34.22
C LYS A 339 4.42 -32.53 34.04
N LYS A 340 4.76 -33.10 32.88
CA LYS A 340 4.69 -34.55 32.61
C LYS A 340 5.84 -35.35 33.28
N ARG A 341 6.95 -34.69 33.63
CA ARG A 341 8.09 -35.28 34.36
C ARG A 341 7.94 -35.21 35.89
N THR A 342 6.93 -34.51 36.42
CA THR A 342 6.47 -34.65 37.81
C THR A 342 5.89 -36.05 38.00
N SER A 343 6.81 -37.01 38.10
CA SER A 343 6.54 -38.43 38.18
C SER A 343 5.77 -38.80 39.47
N PRO A 344 5.06 -39.95 39.49
CA PRO A 344 4.29 -40.47 40.63
C PRO A 344 5.03 -40.56 41.98
N ARG A 345 6.36 -40.37 41.98
CA ARG A 345 7.22 -40.34 43.17
C ARG A 345 6.80 -39.29 44.20
N LEU A 346 6.28 -38.14 43.79
CA LEU A 346 5.80 -37.10 44.71
C LEU A 346 4.44 -37.46 45.37
N VAL A 347 3.61 -38.25 44.69
CA VAL A 347 2.33 -38.74 45.23
C VAL A 347 2.59 -39.76 46.34
N LEU A 348 3.52 -40.71 46.12
CA LEU A 348 3.95 -41.69 47.12
C LEU A 348 4.63 -41.08 48.36
N ARG A 349 5.31 -39.94 48.20
CA ARG A 349 5.95 -39.25 49.34
C ARG A 349 4.92 -38.50 50.22
N ARG A 350 3.85 -37.97 49.61
CA ARG A 350 2.76 -37.30 50.36
C ARG A 350 1.92 -38.27 51.18
N THR A 351 1.63 -39.46 50.67
CA THR A 351 0.87 -40.48 51.42
C THR A 351 1.62 -40.96 52.67
N ARG A 352 2.95 -41.16 52.57
CA ARG A 352 3.77 -41.54 53.75
C ARG A 352 3.82 -40.48 54.85
N ILE A 353 3.85 -39.20 54.48
CA ILE A 353 3.89 -38.10 55.47
C ILE A 353 2.52 -37.94 56.17
N GLN A 354 1.41 -38.13 55.45
CA GLN A 354 0.07 -38.10 56.07
C GLN A 354 -0.18 -39.28 57.01
N ALA A 355 0.32 -40.48 56.67
CA ALA A 355 0.24 -41.64 57.56
C ALA A 355 0.98 -41.39 58.89
N ARG A 356 2.21 -40.87 58.84
CA ARG A 356 2.99 -40.53 60.05
C ARG A 356 2.31 -39.46 60.93
N ARG A 357 1.68 -38.44 60.34
CA ARG A 357 0.99 -37.37 61.10
C ARG A 357 -0.25 -37.87 61.85
N ARG A 358 -0.92 -38.93 61.37
CA ARG A 358 -2.03 -39.56 62.11
C ARG A 358 -1.53 -40.30 63.35
N GLU A 359 -0.39 -40.98 63.26
CA GLU A 359 0.20 -41.69 64.41
C GLU A 359 0.73 -40.73 65.49
N THR A 360 1.26 -39.55 65.11
CA THR A 360 1.83 -38.61 66.10
C THR A 360 0.77 -37.82 66.88
N LYS A 361 -0.45 -37.65 66.37
CA LYS A 361 -1.52 -36.89 67.04
C LYS A 361 -2.21 -37.65 68.18
N LEU A 362 -1.99 -38.96 68.33
CA LEU A 362 -2.59 -39.77 69.40
C LEU A 362 -1.75 -39.83 70.70
N ARG A 363 -0.58 -39.18 70.77
CA ARG A 363 0.27 -39.16 71.97
C ARG A 363 0.55 -37.72 72.41
N VAL A 364 -0.22 -37.22 73.37
CA VAL A 364 0.08 -35.99 74.11
C VAL A 364 0.17 -36.35 75.60
N PRO A 365 1.32 -36.17 76.28
CA PRO A 365 1.40 -36.13 77.73
C PRO A 365 1.33 -34.69 78.25
N VAL A 366 0.64 -34.53 79.39
CA VAL A 366 0.46 -33.28 80.15
C VAL A 366 1.69 -33.03 81.05
N HIS A 367 2.24 -31.80 81.03
CA HIS A 367 3.14 -31.36 82.09
C HIS A 367 3.02 -29.85 82.41
N VAL A 368 3.13 -29.59 83.71
CA VAL A 368 2.90 -28.35 84.48
C VAL A 368 4.21 -27.53 84.56
N ALA A 369 4.13 -26.21 84.57
CA ALA A 369 5.27 -25.31 84.77
C ALA A 369 5.00 -24.29 85.91
N ASP A 370 5.82 -24.36 86.95
CA ASP A 370 6.20 -23.26 87.88
C ASP A 370 7.19 -22.31 87.14
N GLN A 371 7.47 -21.05 87.44
CA GLN A 371 7.20 -20.07 88.52
C GLN A 371 7.81 -18.74 88.01
N GLU A 372 7.25 -17.56 88.34
CA GLU A 372 8.01 -16.29 88.27
C GLU A 372 7.68 -15.40 89.49
N LEU A 373 8.71 -14.93 90.20
CA LEU A 373 8.60 -13.99 91.32
C LEU A 373 8.42 -12.54 90.80
N PRO A 374 7.49 -11.75 91.37
CA PRO A 374 7.16 -10.41 90.87
C PRO A 374 8.18 -9.32 91.28
N ARG A 375 8.43 -8.37 90.38
CA ARG A 375 9.29 -7.16 90.56
C ARG A 375 8.42 -5.89 90.68
N VAL A 376 8.87 -4.89 91.45
CA VAL A 376 8.17 -3.60 91.65
C VAL A 376 9.14 -2.43 91.52
N GLU A 377 8.67 -1.30 90.95
CA GLU A 377 9.43 -0.07 90.72
C GLU A 377 9.14 0.99 91.80
N HIS A 378 10.19 1.59 92.38
CA HIS A 378 10.08 2.72 93.31
C HIS A 378 11.19 3.74 93.03
N ASP A 379 10.83 5.03 92.98
CA ASP A 379 11.72 6.16 92.66
C ASP A 379 12.61 5.96 91.41
N GLY A 380 12.03 5.34 90.38
CA GLY A 380 12.70 5.13 89.09
C GLY A 380 13.78 4.04 89.08
N ARG A 381 13.78 3.12 90.07
CA ARG A 381 14.59 1.90 90.05
C ARG A 381 13.76 0.66 90.39
N TRP A 382 14.01 -0.44 89.67
CA TRP A 382 13.33 -1.72 89.86
C TRP A 382 14.01 -2.57 90.94
N HIS A 383 13.20 -3.10 91.86
CA HIS A 383 13.64 -4.03 92.89
C HIS A 383 12.95 -5.39 92.73
N THR A 384 13.71 -6.46 92.95
CA THR A 384 13.16 -7.82 93.05
C THR A 384 12.98 -8.08 94.54
N LEU A 385 11.75 -8.41 94.96
CA LEU A 385 11.49 -8.83 96.34
C LEU A 385 12.10 -10.22 96.52
N HIS A 386 13.11 -10.33 97.37
CA HIS A 386 13.66 -11.60 97.82
C HIS A 386 12.80 -12.20 98.92
#